data_AF-A0A166NUA0-F1
#
_entry.id   AF-A0A166NUA0-F1
#
_cell.length_a   1.000
_cell.length_b   1.000
_cell.length_c   1.000
_cell.angle_alpha   90.00
_cell.angle_beta   90.00
_cell.angle_gamma   90.00
#
_symmetry.space_group_name_H-M   'P 1'
#
loop_
_entity.id
_entity.type
_entity.pdbx_description
1 polymer ?
#
loop_
_entity_poly.entity_id
_entity_poly.type
_entity_poly.pdbx_seq_one_letter_code
_entity_poly.pdbx_strand_id
1 'polypeptide(L)'
;MGATCSSQSDCNMRKKDPTDADVMGIGVLLAFVIPVLLSHVIVYLAYVARMFDDDQYMEIDKRILGRLERQRSILASIRKTKYRQILLGLSDQLLVTSIGILVAIYVQICTMSLLCFNVGAELAFLASGVHMNCLVALGSYFEEHKRQARVRIYLMVFLLLFILVTNFFVYITWYNSERRTIACAIRHFKTDWPYLFVAWLALCWWVSAGFRKSINQLRDARSEFPRVHSLVHSILSIMYKSEESRRDLEAWNERETQKIRSKYRQKCRILRQRSPRPPWRITAPIIASAIVDDFWQSIIFITIWNLSYTVTGMYGLVGILVDARIDYKPLLEPKFGQILPLIMLLVLLFNIMEASGSLTETETQSKIRDKPSPRISTEASELTLLLPGRISRQNTNEWVAPPRRRATGFAGHRQTGVEVIVSGGLSRRQTGDTVREQRPPIDRQPAPIPEESEANGIRLPNRANTILMETGHVGETGIDKNLDNRFDLSAIVYEDTPRWVIKLAFLMAFTMTVLFFYLLVHYFNEMIIAMCALNLLYQFGHTCKGFWGFWKARRQRRRIQPV
;
A
#
# COMPACT_ATOMS: atom_id res chain seq x y z
N MET A 1 -13.54 28.32 5.55
CA MET A 1 -12.38 29.20 5.79
C MET A 1 -12.51 30.48 4.97
N GLY A 2 -13.61 31.23 5.06
CA GLY A 2 -13.92 32.34 4.14
C GLY A 2 -14.17 33.70 4.79
N ALA A 3 -13.66 33.94 6.01
CA ALA A 3 -14.15 35.01 6.88
C ALA A 3 -13.13 36.12 7.22
N THR A 4 -11.88 36.06 6.75
CA THR A 4 -10.80 36.95 7.24
C THR A 4 -9.85 37.54 6.20
N CYS A 5 -10.09 37.37 4.88
CA CYS A 5 -9.53 38.33 3.94
C CYS A 5 -10.28 39.65 4.13
N SER A 6 -9.58 40.71 4.54
CA SER A 6 -10.18 42.04 4.72
C SER A 6 -11.03 42.42 3.52
N SER A 7 -12.20 43.03 3.74
CA SER A 7 -13.13 43.44 2.68
C SER A 7 -12.52 44.42 1.66
N GLN A 8 -11.36 44.99 2.01
CA GLN A 8 -10.58 45.98 1.27
C GLN A 8 -9.50 45.37 0.34
N SER A 9 -9.51 44.06 0.09
CA SER A 9 -8.76 43.49 -1.03
C SER A 9 -9.40 43.92 -2.36
N ASP A 10 -8.91 45.02 -2.95
CA ASP A 10 -9.41 45.55 -4.21
C ASP A 10 -9.15 44.58 -5.37
N CYS A 11 -10.18 43.79 -5.72
CA CYS A 11 -10.12 42.79 -6.77
C CYS A 11 -9.94 43.34 -8.19
N ASN A 12 -9.89 44.67 -8.35
CA ASN A 12 -9.51 45.33 -9.60
C ASN A 12 -7.98 45.42 -9.77
N MET A 13 -7.21 45.41 -8.69
CA MET A 13 -5.75 45.43 -8.74
C MET A 13 -5.20 44.08 -9.23
N ARG A 14 -4.65 44.07 -10.45
CA ARG A 14 -3.83 42.97 -10.96
C ARG A 14 -2.43 43.07 -10.37
N LYS A 15 -1.87 41.97 -9.87
CA LYS A 15 -0.46 41.96 -9.46
C LYS A 15 0.46 42.23 -10.66
N LYS A 16 1.37 43.21 -10.51
CA LYS A 16 2.38 43.55 -11.53
C LYS A 16 3.32 42.38 -11.77
N ASP A 17 3.81 41.79 -10.68
CA ASP A 17 4.49 40.50 -10.65
C ASP A 17 3.56 39.46 -9.97
N PRO A 18 3.07 38.45 -10.70
CA PRO A 18 2.25 37.38 -10.14
C PRO A 18 3.10 36.27 -9.50
N THR A 19 4.43 36.29 -9.60
CA THR A 19 5.28 35.21 -9.10
C THR A 19 5.52 35.29 -7.60
N ASP A 20 5.83 34.14 -7.03
CA ASP A 20 6.42 34.02 -5.70
C ASP A 20 7.51 32.95 -5.74
N ALA A 21 8.76 33.39 -5.59
CA ALA A 21 9.92 32.53 -5.59
C ALA A 21 9.91 31.50 -4.44
N ASP A 22 9.18 31.73 -3.34
CA ASP A 22 9.10 30.76 -2.24
C ASP A 22 8.10 29.62 -2.51
N VAL A 23 7.24 29.74 -3.54
CA VAL A 23 6.22 28.73 -3.93
C VAL A 23 6.50 28.12 -5.30
N MET A 24 6.85 28.94 -6.30
CA MET A 24 7.06 28.51 -7.69
C MET A 24 8.50 28.71 -8.18
N GLY A 25 9.43 29.06 -7.28
CA GLY A 25 10.85 29.22 -7.61
C GLY A 25 11.52 27.93 -8.09
N ILE A 26 12.61 28.06 -8.86
CA ILE A 26 13.23 26.91 -9.53
C ILE A 26 13.68 25.81 -8.56
N GLY A 27 14.15 26.19 -7.36
CA GLY A 27 14.51 25.24 -6.30
C GLY A 27 13.33 24.41 -5.80
N VAL A 28 12.13 25.00 -5.70
CA VAL A 28 10.91 24.29 -5.31
C VAL A 28 10.49 23.33 -6.43
N LEU A 29 10.46 23.79 -7.68
CA LEU A 29 10.10 22.97 -8.85
C LEU A 29 11.01 21.73 -8.93
N LEU A 30 12.34 21.91 -8.85
CA LEU A 30 13.30 20.81 -8.89
C LEU A 30 13.17 19.86 -7.68
N ALA A 31 12.91 20.39 -6.48
CA ALA A 31 12.72 19.59 -5.27
C ALA A 31 11.48 18.70 -5.28
N PHE A 32 10.51 18.95 -6.15
CA PHE A 32 9.38 18.06 -6.40
C PHE A 32 9.62 17.16 -7.63
N VAL A 33 9.99 17.74 -8.77
CA VAL A 33 10.14 17.02 -10.05
C VAL A 33 11.23 15.95 -9.98
N ILE A 34 12.41 16.24 -9.41
CA ILE A 34 13.52 15.28 -9.36
C ILE A 34 13.15 14.04 -8.53
N PRO A 35 12.68 14.16 -7.26
CA PRO A 35 12.18 13.02 -6.49
C PRO A 35 11.07 12.22 -7.19
N VAL A 36 10.15 12.89 -7.88
CA VAL A 36 9.05 12.24 -8.60
C VAL A 36 9.58 11.37 -9.73
N LEU A 37 10.42 11.91 -10.61
CA LEU A 37 11.04 11.17 -11.71
C LEU A 37 11.94 10.05 -11.19
N LEU A 38 12.76 10.32 -10.17
CA LEU A 38 13.66 9.33 -9.56
C LEU A 38 12.87 8.16 -8.96
N SER A 39 11.71 8.40 -8.34
CA SER A 39 10.86 7.32 -7.82
C SER A 39 10.38 6.35 -8.91
N HIS A 40 10.05 6.86 -10.11
CA HIS A 40 9.62 6.04 -11.25
C HIS A 40 10.79 5.24 -11.80
N VAL A 41 11.96 5.85 -11.92
CA VAL A 41 13.20 5.16 -12.33
C VAL A 41 13.53 4.04 -11.34
N ILE A 42 13.47 4.29 -10.03
CA ILE A 42 13.72 3.27 -8.99
C ILE A 42 12.71 2.12 -9.09
N VAL A 43 11.41 2.41 -9.21
CA VAL A 43 10.36 1.38 -9.33
C VAL A 43 10.51 0.56 -10.62
N TYR A 44 10.85 1.21 -11.74
CA TYR A 44 11.08 0.52 -13.01
C TYR A 44 12.34 -0.37 -12.97
N LEU A 45 13.45 0.12 -12.41
CA LEU A 45 14.66 -0.68 -12.20
C LEU A 45 14.40 -1.86 -11.25
N ALA A 46 13.67 -1.65 -10.16
CA ALA A 46 13.25 -2.71 -9.24
C ALA A 46 12.36 -3.76 -9.92
N TYR A 47 11.49 -3.33 -10.85
CA TYR A 47 10.66 -4.24 -11.65
C TYR A 47 11.51 -5.10 -12.59
N VAL A 48 12.38 -4.47 -13.39
CA VAL A 48 13.28 -5.15 -14.35
C VAL A 48 14.25 -6.10 -13.64
N ALA A 49 14.76 -5.72 -12.46
CA ALA A 49 15.69 -6.53 -11.68
C ALA A 49 15.06 -7.66 -10.85
N ARG A 50 13.72 -7.84 -10.88
CA ARG A 50 13.00 -8.81 -10.02
C ARG A 50 13.21 -8.58 -8.51
N MET A 51 13.18 -7.32 -8.07
CA MET A 51 13.36 -6.96 -6.65
C MET A 51 12.10 -7.05 -5.79
N PHE A 52 10.92 -6.99 -6.41
CA PHE A 52 9.65 -7.27 -5.74
C PHE A 52 9.59 -8.72 -5.24
N ASP A 53 8.58 -9.05 -4.46
CA ASP A 53 8.40 -10.42 -3.95
C ASP A 53 7.67 -11.28 -5.01
N ASP A 54 8.00 -12.58 -5.08
CA ASP A 54 7.59 -13.44 -6.23
C ASP A 54 6.08 -13.69 -6.32
N ASP A 55 5.34 -13.43 -5.23
CA ASP A 55 3.87 -13.43 -5.14
C ASP A 55 3.24 -12.19 -5.79
N GLN A 56 3.98 -11.09 -5.93
CA GLN A 56 3.49 -9.86 -6.55
C GLN A 56 3.50 -9.92 -8.09
N TYR A 57 4.34 -10.77 -8.68
CA TYR A 57 4.51 -10.90 -10.12
C TYR A 57 3.44 -11.79 -10.77
N MET A 58 2.65 -11.22 -11.69
CA MET A 58 1.72 -11.98 -12.52
C MET A 58 2.47 -12.78 -13.61
N GLU A 59 1.81 -13.71 -14.29
CA GLU A 59 2.49 -14.57 -15.27
C GLU A 59 2.97 -13.76 -16.49
N ILE A 60 2.22 -12.73 -16.91
CA ILE A 60 2.68 -11.75 -17.90
C ILE A 60 3.98 -11.05 -17.50
N ASP A 61 4.12 -10.62 -16.24
CA ASP A 61 5.35 -9.97 -15.75
C ASP A 61 6.53 -10.95 -15.83
N LYS A 62 6.31 -12.20 -15.40
CA LYS A 62 7.32 -13.28 -15.47
C LYS A 62 7.77 -13.52 -16.92
N ARG A 63 6.84 -13.55 -17.87
CA ARG A 63 7.11 -13.74 -19.31
C ARG A 63 7.80 -12.53 -19.98
N ILE A 64 7.48 -11.30 -19.57
CA ILE A 64 8.18 -10.08 -20.02
C ILE A 64 9.63 -10.11 -19.50
N LEU A 65 9.81 -10.31 -18.19
CA LEU A 65 11.11 -10.28 -17.53
C LEU A 65 12.03 -11.44 -17.94
N GLY A 66 11.47 -12.61 -18.28
CA GLY A 66 12.24 -13.74 -18.81
C GLY A 66 12.97 -13.44 -20.14
N ARG A 67 12.52 -12.43 -20.91
CA ARG A 67 13.25 -11.96 -22.10
C ARG A 67 14.40 -11.00 -21.77
N LEU A 68 14.34 -10.36 -20.61
CA LEU A 68 15.32 -9.37 -20.13
C LEU A 68 16.44 -10.00 -19.28
N GLU A 69 16.42 -11.33 -19.10
CA GLU A 69 17.35 -12.06 -18.24
C GLU A 69 18.83 -11.82 -18.58
N ARG A 70 19.15 -11.49 -19.83
CA ARG A 70 20.52 -11.14 -20.26
C ARG A 70 21.05 -9.81 -19.67
N GLN A 71 20.18 -8.89 -19.26
CA GLN A 71 20.56 -7.64 -18.59
C GLN A 71 20.56 -7.75 -17.05
N ARG A 72 20.14 -8.90 -16.51
CA ARG A 72 19.90 -9.13 -15.08
C ARG A 72 21.17 -9.10 -14.22
N SER A 73 22.30 -9.60 -14.74
CA SER A 73 23.55 -9.74 -13.96
C SER A 73 24.12 -8.41 -13.47
N ILE A 74 23.99 -7.34 -14.26
CA ILE A 74 24.46 -6.00 -13.89
C ILE A 74 23.54 -5.38 -12.84
N LEU A 75 22.21 -5.48 -13.03
CA LEU A 75 21.20 -4.88 -12.15
C LEU A 75 21.01 -5.62 -10.81
N ALA A 76 21.31 -6.93 -10.77
CA ALA A 76 21.21 -7.75 -9.55
C ALA A 76 22.23 -7.37 -8.46
N SER A 77 23.24 -6.54 -8.78
CA SER A 77 24.16 -5.95 -7.80
C SER A 77 23.46 -5.03 -6.79
N ILE A 78 22.30 -4.45 -7.16
CA ILE A 78 21.51 -3.60 -6.29
C ILE A 78 20.67 -4.48 -5.35
N ARG A 79 21.07 -4.57 -4.09
CA ARG A 79 20.41 -5.40 -3.06
C ARG A 79 18.96 -4.93 -2.80
N LYS A 80 18.01 -5.88 -2.67
CA LYS A 80 16.57 -5.62 -2.41
C LYS A 80 16.27 -4.65 -1.25
N THR A 81 17.16 -4.54 -0.26
CA THR A 81 16.99 -3.60 0.87
C THR A 81 17.22 -2.14 0.49
N LYS A 82 18.15 -1.86 -0.44
CA LYS A 82 18.63 -0.49 -0.74
C LYS A 82 17.57 0.35 -1.47
N TYR A 83 16.92 -0.21 -2.50
CA TYR A 83 15.86 0.51 -3.22
C TYR A 83 14.66 0.82 -2.31
N ARG A 84 14.35 -0.07 -1.35
CA ARG A 84 13.27 0.12 -0.36
C ARG A 84 13.57 1.31 0.55
N GLN A 85 14.80 1.42 1.07
CA GLN A 85 15.23 2.55 1.91
C GLN A 85 15.18 3.90 1.14
N ILE A 86 15.69 3.94 -0.09
CA ILE A 86 15.69 5.17 -0.90
C ILE A 86 14.26 5.60 -1.22
N LEU A 87 13.38 4.67 -1.61
CA LEU A 87 11.98 4.98 -1.93
C LEU A 87 11.15 5.35 -0.68
N LEU A 88 11.49 4.77 0.47
CA LEU A 88 10.95 5.16 1.78
C LEU A 88 11.32 6.62 2.07
N GLY A 89 12.60 7.00 2.01
CA GLY A 89 13.06 8.37 2.21
C GLY A 89 12.43 9.38 1.24
N LEU A 90 12.45 9.08 -0.07
CA LEU A 90 11.81 9.89 -1.11
C LEU A 90 10.34 10.20 -0.81
N SER A 91 9.57 9.16 -0.49
CA SER A 91 8.14 9.31 -0.22
C SER A 91 7.84 9.89 1.16
N ASP A 92 8.78 9.95 2.12
CA ASP A 92 8.58 10.64 3.40
C ASP A 92 8.93 12.13 3.29
N GLN A 93 10.03 12.46 2.60
CA GLN A 93 10.38 13.83 2.26
C GLN A 93 9.25 14.50 1.47
N LEU A 94 8.80 13.89 0.37
CA LEU A 94 7.71 14.45 -0.45
C LEU A 94 6.38 14.54 0.31
N LEU A 95 6.09 13.64 1.25
CA LEU A 95 4.86 13.68 2.03
C LEU A 95 4.83 14.93 2.94
N VAL A 96 5.95 15.22 3.59
CA VAL A 96 6.10 16.41 4.44
C VAL A 96 6.14 17.69 3.60
N THR A 97 6.91 17.74 2.51
CA THR A 97 6.97 18.95 1.66
C THR A 97 5.64 19.23 0.94
N SER A 98 4.90 18.20 0.53
CA SER A 98 3.57 18.38 -0.11
C SER A 98 2.52 18.88 0.88
N ILE A 99 2.55 18.41 2.13
CA ILE A 99 1.71 19.01 3.19
C ILE A 99 2.16 20.45 3.46
N GLY A 100 3.46 20.71 3.50
CA GLY A 100 4.03 22.05 3.71
C GLY A 100 3.63 23.07 2.63
N ILE A 101 3.75 22.73 1.34
CA ILE A 101 3.38 23.62 0.23
C ILE A 101 1.87 23.90 0.22
N LEU A 102 1.04 22.89 0.52
CA LEU A 102 -0.41 23.09 0.67
C LEU A 102 -0.72 24.01 1.85
N VAL A 103 -0.12 23.81 3.03
CA VAL A 103 -0.30 24.74 4.16
C VAL A 103 0.12 26.16 3.78
N ALA A 104 1.26 26.33 3.09
CA ALA A 104 1.75 27.65 2.66
C ALA A 104 0.75 28.37 1.73
N ILE A 105 0.22 27.71 0.69
CA ILE A 105 -0.74 28.33 -0.22
C ILE A 105 -2.07 28.72 0.45
N TYR A 106 -2.51 27.97 1.48
CA TYR A 106 -3.71 28.31 2.25
C TYR A 106 -3.46 29.43 3.28
N VAL A 107 -2.28 29.49 3.90
CA VAL A 107 -1.91 30.61 4.79
C VAL A 107 -1.84 31.92 4.00
N GLN A 108 -1.33 31.89 2.77
CA GLN A 108 -1.20 33.07 1.92
C GLN A 108 -2.41 33.35 1.00
N ILE A 109 -3.55 32.66 1.18
CA ILE A 109 -4.68 32.68 0.23
C ILE A 109 -5.25 34.10 -0.05
N CYS A 110 -5.14 35.04 0.88
CA CYS A 110 -5.60 36.42 0.67
C CYS A 110 -4.65 37.28 -0.18
N THR A 111 -3.35 36.97 -0.20
CA THR A 111 -2.29 37.79 -0.83
C THR A 111 -1.64 37.13 -2.04
N MET A 112 -1.68 35.82 -2.14
CA MET A 112 -1.04 35.05 -3.21
C MET A 112 -1.82 35.16 -4.54
N SER A 113 -1.10 35.10 -5.66
CA SER A 113 -1.68 35.03 -7.00
C SER A 113 -2.38 33.68 -7.24
N LEU A 114 -3.33 33.66 -8.18
CA LEU A 114 -3.92 32.43 -8.70
C LEU A 114 -2.85 31.55 -9.39
N LEU A 115 -1.88 32.16 -10.07
CA LEU A 115 -0.72 31.47 -10.65
C LEU A 115 0.02 30.60 -9.62
N CYS A 116 0.51 31.19 -8.52
CA CYS A 116 1.26 30.47 -7.51
C CYS A 116 0.40 29.44 -6.77
N PHE A 117 -0.90 29.70 -6.62
CA PHE A 117 -1.85 28.71 -6.10
C PHE A 117 -1.93 27.47 -7.00
N ASN A 118 -2.09 27.66 -8.32
CA ASN A 118 -2.17 26.57 -9.28
C ASN A 118 -0.85 25.78 -9.34
N VAL A 119 0.31 26.46 -9.36
CA VAL A 119 1.62 25.77 -9.29
C VAL A 119 1.77 24.96 -8.00
N GLY A 120 1.46 25.53 -6.83
CA GLY A 120 1.53 24.81 -5.55
C GLY A 120 0.58 23.60 -5.49
N ALA A 121 -0.60 23.72 -6.09
CA ALA A 121 -1.57 22.63 -6.22
C ALA A 121 -1.06 21.49 -7.13
N GLU A 122 -0.50 21.82 -8.31
CA GLU A 122 0.07 20.84 -9.23
C GLU A 122 1.32 20.15 -8.67
N LEU A 123 2.19 20.86 -7.95
CA LEU A 123 3.34 20.25 -7.27
C LEU A 123 2.90 19.20 -6.24
N ALA A 124 1.88 19.51 -5.43
CA ALA A 124 1.31 18.56 -4.47
C ALA A 124 0.61 17.37 -5.17
N PHE A 125 -0.10 17.62 -6.28
CA PHE A 125 -0.69 16.55 -7.11
C PHE A 125 0.38 15.63 -7.70
N LEU A 126 1.44 16.20 -8.29
CA LEU A 126 2.58 15.48 -8.87
C LEU A 126 3.27 14.58 -7.85
N ALA A 127 3.49 15.06 -6.63
CA ALA A 127 4.08 14.27 -5.54
C ALA A 127 3.25 13.03 -5.16
N SER A 128 1.92 13.07 -5.35
CA SER A 128 1.04 11.93 -5.03
C SER A 128 1.37 10.66 -5.84
N GLY A 129 1.94 10.80 -7.04
CA GLY A 129 2.42 9.67 -7.85
C GLY A 129 3.54 8.87 -7.16
N VAL A 130 4.39 9.53 -6.37
CA VAL A 130 5.43 8.86 -5.57
C VAL A 130 4.82 8.03 -4.46
N HIS A 131 3.75 8.50 -3.84
CA HIS A 131 3.04 7.75 -2.80
C HIS A 131 2.36 6.49 -3.37
N MET A 132 1.78 6.57 -4.59
CA MET A 132 1.27 5.37 -5.28
C MET A 132 2.39 4.37 -5.61
N ASN A 133 3.51 4.83 -6.17
CA ASN A 133 4.69 4.01 -6.44
C ASN A 133 5.23 3.34 -5.17
N CYS A 134 5.29 4.09 -4.08
CA CYS A 134 5.74 3.62 -2.79
C CYS A 134 4.81 2.56 -2.19
N LEU A 135 3.48 2.70 -2.35
CA LEU A 135 2.50 1.70 -1.93
C LEU A 135 2.66 0.38 -2.70
N VAL A 136 3.01 0.41 -4.00
CA VAL A 136 3.25 -0.81 -4.77
C VAL A 136 4.57 -1.49 -4.36
N ALA A 137 5.62 -0.70 -4.12
CA ALA A 137 7.00 -1.19 -3.99
C ALA A 137 7.48 -1.50 -2.57
N LEU A 138 6.84 -0.95 -1.52
CA LEU A 138 7.18 -1.22 -0.11
C LEU A 138 6.21 -2.21 0.57
N GLY A 139 5.57 -3.09 -0.19
CA GLY A 139 4.46 -3.88 0.33
C GLY A 139 4.80 -4.80 1.50
N SER A 140 5.77 -5.68 1.32
CA SER A 140 6.28 -6.52 2.43
C SER A 140 6.88 -5.71 3.57
N TYR A 141 7.53 -4.57 3.28
CA TYR A 141 8.08 -3.69 4.31
C TYR A 141 6.98 -3.13 5.24
N PHE A 142 5.82 -2.74 4.69
CA PHE A 142 4.69 -2.25 5.49
C PHE A 142 4.00 -3.33 6.34
N GLU A 143 4.14 -4.60 5.98
CA GLU A 143 3.60 -5.72 6.76
C GLU A 143 4.49 -6.09 7.94
N GLU A 144 5.80 -5.97 7.78
CA GLU A 144 6.77 -6.04 8.87
C GLU A 144 6.58 -4.83 9.81
N HIS A 145 6.44 -3.63 9.24
CA HIS A 145 6.39 -2.35 9.98
C HIS A 145 4.97 -1.76 10.11
N LYS A 146 3.99 -2.57 10.53
CA LYS A 146 2.54 -2.22 10.59
C LYS A 146 2.19 -0.92 11.32
N ARG A 147 3.01 -0.45 12.27
CA ARG A 147 2.79 0.83 12.97
C ARG A 147 3.17 2.02 12.08
N GLN A 148 4.36 1.99 11.48
CA GLN A 148 4.83 3.03 10.56
C GLN A 148 3.95 3.07 9.29
N ALA A 149 3.61 1.90 8.74
CA ALA A 149 2.69 1.78 7.61
C ALA A 149 1.35 2.49 7.86
N ARG A 150 0.72 2.26 9.03
CA ARG A 150 -0.54 2.93 9.38
C ARG A 150 -0.40 4.45 9.45
N VAL A 151 0.60 4.98 10.17
CA VAL A 151 0.84 6.42 10.27
C VAL A 151 1.03 7.04 8.88
N ARG A 152 1.82 6.39 8.03
CA ARG A 152 2.06 6.83 6.66
C ARG A 152 0.81 6.82 5.79
N ILE A 153 0.00 5.76 5.87
CA ILE A 153 -1.27 5.68 5.15
C ILE A 153 -2.24 6.78 5.61
N TYR A 154 -2.31 7.09 6.91
CA TYR A 154 -3.12 8.21 7.40
C TYR A 154 -2.63 9.56 6.85
N LEU A 155 -1.32 9.81 6.83
CA LEU A 155 -0.75 11.03 6.25
C LEU A 155 -0.97 11.12 4.73
N MET A 156 -0.82 10.01 3.99
CA MET A 156 -1.12 9.95 2.56
C MET A 156 -2.61 10.21 2.27
N VAL A 157 -3.53 9.67 3.08
CA VAL A 157 -4.98 9.93 2.96
C VAL A 157 -5.31 11.38 3.32
N PHE A 158 -4.65 11.97 4.32
CA PHE A 158 -4.79 13.38 4.67
C PHE A 158 -4.31 14.29 3.53
N LEU A 159 -3.10 14.06 3.02
CA LEU A 159 -2.57 14.76 1.85
C LEU A 159 -3.51 14.61 0.64
N LEU A 160 -4.04 13.41 0.40
CA LEU A 160 -4.98 13.14 -0.68
C LEU A 160 -6.24 14.01 -0.59
N LEU A 161 -6.87 14.04 0.58
CA LEU A 161 -8.04 14.89 0.83
C LEU A 161 -7.70 16.38 0.61
N PHE A 162 -6.52 16.80 1.05
CA PHE A 162 -6.07 18.19 0.91
C PHE A 162 -5.81 18.56 -0.56
N ILE A 163 -5.21 17.67 -1.35
CA ILE A 163 -5.05 17.81 -2.81
C ILE A 163 -6.42 17.91 -3.50
N LEU A 164 -7.40 17.06 -3.15
CA LEU A 164 -8.73 17.06 -3.78
C LEU A 164 -9.53 18.34 -3.49
N VAL A 165 -9.42 18.88 -2.27
CA VAL A 165 -10.02 20.18 -1.90
C VAL A 165 -9.29 21.34 -2.60
N THR A 166 -7.97 21.28 -2.73
CA THR A 166 -7.19 22.30 -3.46
C THR A 166 -7.53 22.30 -4.95
N ASN A 167 -7.62 21.12 -5.55
CA ASN A 167 -8.07 20.95 -6.93
C ASN A 167 -9.49 21.48 -7.15
N PHE A 168 -10.42 21.32 -6.19
CA PHE A 168 -11.73 21.96 -6.28
C PHE A 168 -11.61 23.49 -6.47
N PHE A 169 -10.74 24.15 -5.71
CA PHE A 169 -10.48 25.59 -5.87
C PHE A 169 -9.83 25.93 -7.22
N VAL A 170 -8.89 25.11 -7.73
CA VAL A 170 -8.32 25.28 -9.08
C VAL A 170 -9.43 25.17 -10.14
N TYR A 171 -10.27 24.13 -10.08
CA TYR A 171 -11.38 23.95 -11.04
C TYR A 171 -12.36 25.12 -11.02
N ILE A 172 -12.89 25.56 -9.86
CA ILE A 172 -13.84 26.69 -9.85
C ILE A 172 -13.20 28.02 -10.27
N THR A 173 -11.86 28.15 -10.21
CA THR A 173 -11.17 29.38 -10.62
C THR A 173 -10.53 29.32 -12.00
N TRP A 174 -10.64 28.19 -12.72
CA TRP A 174 -9.94 27.90 -13.99
C TRP A 174 -9.96 29.02 -15.03
N TYR A 175 -11.11 29.66 -15.26
CA TYR A 175 -11.26 30.74 -16.25
C TYR A 175 -10.89 32.15 -15.73
N ASN A 176 -10.35 32.29 -14.52
CA ASN A 176 -9.88 33.57 -14.02
C ASN A 176 -8.47 33.90 -14.53
N SER A 177 -8.17 35.20 -14.63
CA SER A 177 -6.81 35.65 -14.93
C SER A 177 -5.86 35.33 -13.77
N GLU A 178 -4.81 34.58 -14.07
CA GLU A 178 -3.74 34.11 -13.15
C GLU A 178 -3.08 35.23 -12.32
N ARG A 179 -3.08 36.47 -12.83
CA ARG A 179 -2.54 37.67 -12.17
C ARG A 179 -3.45 38.25 -11.07
N ARG A 180 -4.65 37.72 -10.89
CA ARG A 180 -5.53 38.04 -9.75
C ARG A 180 -5.09 37.28 -8.50
N THR A 181 -5.47 37.75 -7.32
CA THR A 181 -5.33 36.95 -6.11
C THR A 181 -6.33 35.79 -6.11
N ILE A 182 -5.95 34.65 -5.53
CA ILE A 182 -6.84 33.48 -5.44
C ILE A 182 -8.12 33.80 -4.65
N ALA A 183 -8.04 34.58 -3.57
CA ALA A 183 -9.24 35.05 -2.85
C ALA A 183 -10.24 35.83 -3.74
N CYS A 184 -9.76 36.69 -4.63
CA CYS A 184 -10.61 37.42 -5.58
C CYS A 184 -11.16 36.51 -6.68
N ALA A 185 -10.38 35.53 -7.16
CA ALA A 185 -10.83 34.53 -8.13
C ALA A 185 -11.93 33.62 -7.54
N ILE A 186 -11.82 33.23 -6.26
CA ILE A 186 -12.86 32.48 -5.53
C ILE A 186 -14.11 33.34 -5.32
N ARG A 187 -13.98 34.63 -4.98
CA ARG A 187 -15.12 35.53 -4.75
C ARG A 187 -15.91 35.83 -6.04
N HIS A 188 -15.23 35.88 -7.18
CA HIS A 188 -15.81 36.25 -8.48
C HIS A 188 -15.56 35.16 -9.54
N PHE A 189 -15.82 33.90 -9.18
CA PHE A 189 -15.66 32.79 -10.11
C PHE A 189 -16.61 32.93 -11.31
N LYS A 190 -16.08 32.73 -12.52
CA LYS A 190 -16.83 32.72 -13.79
C LYS A 190 -16.64 31.35 -14.41
N THR A 191 -17.63 30.48 -14.30
CA THR A 191 -17.43 29.04 -14.59
C THR A 191 -18.73 28.34 -14.93
N ASP A 192 -18.66 27.47 -15.94
CA ASP A 192 -19.70 26.50 -16.28
C ASP A 192 -19.76 25.41 -15.21
N TRP A 193 -20.45 25.73 -14.12
CA TRP A 193 -20.49 24.93 -12.89
C TRP A 193 -20.81 23.44 -13.10
N PRO A 194 -21.77 23.03 -13.95
CA PRO A 194 -22.08 21.62 -14.15
C PRO A 194 -20.91 20.82 -14.72
N TYR A 195 -20.21 21.36 -15.72
CA TYR A 195 -19.12 20.65 -16.40
C TYR A 195 -17.90 20.50 -15.47
N LEU A 196 -17.44 21.59 -14.86
CA LEU A 196 -16.28 21.53 -13.96
C LEU A 196 -16.57 20.75 -12.67
N PHE A 197 -17.82 20.72 -12.19
CA PHE A 197 -18.20 19.85 -11.07
C PHE A 197 -18.13 18.36 -11.43
N VAL A 198 -18.60 17.98 -12.63
CA VAL A 198 -18.50 16.59 -13.13
C VAL A 198 -17.04 16.21 -13.39
N ALA A 199 -16.23 17.10 -13.97
CA ALA A 199 -14.79 16.89 -14.16
C ALA A 199 -14.06 16.71 -12.82
N TRP A 200 -14.34 17.54 -11.81
CA TRP A 200 -13.76 17.42 -10.47
C TRP A 200 -14.19 16.12 -9.76
N LEU A 201 -15.46 15.71 -9.86
CA LEU A 201 -15.92 14.42 -9.33
C LEU A 201 -15.21 13.24 -10.01
N ALA A 202 -15.00 13.33 -11.32
CA ALA A 202 -14.30 12.32 -12.08
C ALA A 202 -12.79 12.29 -11.75
N LEU A 203 -12.15 13.43 -11.47
CA LEU A 203 -10.79 13.51 -10.93
C LEU A 203 -10.70 12.90 -9.52
N CYS A 204 -11.65 13.22 -8.64
CA CYS A 204 -11.75 12.60 -7.31
C CYS A 204 -11.84 11.07 -7.41
N TRP A 205 -12.64 10.56 -8.34
CA TRP A 205 -12.71 9.14 -8.65
C TRP A 205 -11.37 8.60 -9.18
N TRP A 206 -10.77 9.25 -10.18
CA TRP A 206 -9.51 8.86 -10.81
C TRP A 206 -8.38 8.68 -9.80
N VAL A 207 -8.19 9.69 -8.97
CA VAL A 207 -7.18 9.75 -7.90
C VAL A 207 -7.46 8.69 -6.83
N SER A 208 -8.70 8.59 -6.35
CA SER A 208 -9.10 7.59 -5.36
C SER A 208 -8.98 6.15 -5.90
N ALA A 209 -9.23 5.95 -7.20
CA ALA A 209 -9.10 4.66 -7.86
C ALA A 209 -7.63 4.21 -7.95
N GLY A 210 -6.69 5.12 -8.25
CA GLY A 210 -5.25 4.84 -8.26
C GLY A 210 -4.70 4.45 -6.88
N PHE A 211 -5.03 5.23 -5.85
CA PHE A 211 -4.68 4.88 -4.46
C PHE A 211 -5.30 3.55 -4.03
N ARG A 212 -6.60 3.35 -4.30
CA ARG A 212 -7.29 2.08 -4.00
C ARG A 212 -6.68 0.92 -4.77
N LYS A 213 -6.24 1.10 -6.03
CA LYS A 213 -5.60 0.04 -6.82
C LYS A 213 -4.24 -0.32 -6.23
N SER A 214 -3.43 0.67 -5.85
CA SER A 214 -2.13 0.46 -5.18
C SER A 214 -2.30 -0.24 -3.83
N ILE A 215 -3.28 0.17 -3.01
CA ILE A 215 -3.62 -0.46 -1.73
C ILE A 215 -4.23 -1.87 -1.93
N ASN A 216 -4.98 -2.09 -3.00
CA ASN A 216 -5.48 -3.43 -3.31
C ASN A 216 -4.35 -4.34 -3.78
N GLN A 217 -3.37 -3.88 -4.58
CA GLN A 217 -2.25 -4.71 -5.01
C GLN A 217 -1.47 -5.30 -3.81
N LEU A 218 -1.27 -4.50 -2.76
CA LEU A 218 -0.71 -4.95 -1.47
C LEU A 218 -1.44 -6.16 -0.86
N ARG A 219 -2.77 -6.22 -1.04
CA ARG A 219 -3.64 -7.21 -0.38
C ARG A 219 -4.10 -8.32 -1.32
N ASP A 220 -4.18 -8.05 -2.62
CA ASP A 220 -4.75 -8.90 -3.66
C ASP A 220 -3.69 -9.63 -4.48
N ALA A 221 -2.41 -9.26 -4.41
CA ALA A 221 -1.30 -10.12 -4.87
C ALA A 221 -1.40 -11.51 -4.22
N ARG A 222 -1.85 -11.56 -2.96
CA ARG A 222 -2.00 -12.79 -2.16
C ARG A 222 -3.41 -13.36 -2.11
N SER A 223 -4.42 -12.67 -2.63
CA SER A 223 -5.77 -13.24 -2.72
C SER A 223 -5.85 -14.14 -3.96
N GLU A 224 -5.92 -15.45 -3.75
CA GLU A 224 -6.14 -16.45 -4.83
C GLU A 224 -7.37 -16.16 -5.70
N PHE A 225 -8.34 -15.42 -5.14
CA PHE A 225 -9.58 -15.04 -5.77
C PHE A 225 -9.73 -13.53 -5.78
N PRO A 226 -10.11 -12.91 -6.93
CA PRO A 226 -10.52 -11.51 -6.91
C PRO A 226 -11.69 -11.37 -5.92
N ARG A 227 -11.70 -10.31 -5.10
CA ARG A 227 -12.81 -10.02 -4.18
C ARG A 227 -14.03 -9.51 -4.94
N VAL A 228 -14.67 -10.43 -5.66
CA VAL A 228 -15.94 -10.26 -6.36
C VAL A 228 -16.96 -9.77 -5.34
N HIS A 229 -17.57 -8.63 -5.64
CA HIS A 229 -18.49 -7.92 -4.74
C HIS A 229 -17.85 -7.37 -3.45
N SER A 230 -16.54 -7.07 -3.39
CA SER A 230 -15.90 -6.39 -2.25
C SER A 230 -16.67 -5.17 -1.74
N LEU A 231 -17.13 -4.30 -2.65
CA LEU A 231 -17.96 -3.14 -2.33
C LEU A 231 -19.31 -3.53 -1.71
N VAL A 232 -19.99 -4.54 -2.27
CA VAL A 232 -21.25 -5.06 -1.73
C VAL A 232 -21.04 -5.67 -0.35
N HIS A 233 -19.97 -6.45 -0.15
CA HIS A 233 -19.61 -7.00 1.15
C HIS A 233 -19.34 -5.88 2.16
N SER A 234 -18.60 -4.84 1.78
CA SER A 234 -18.40 -3.66 2.64
C SER A 234 -19.72 -2.99 3.02
N ILE A 235 -20.59 -2.67 2.05
CA ILE A 235 -21.90 -2.05 2.29
C ILE A 235 -22.78 -2.94 3.18
N LEU A 236 -22.90 -4.23 2.84
CA LEU A 236 -23.67 -5.21 3.62
C LEU A 236 -23.10 -5.33 5.05
N SER A 237 -21.78 -5.38 5.23
CA SER A 237 -21.16 -5.47 6.57
C SER A 237 -21.40 -4.24 7.45
N ILE A 238 -21.64 -3.07 6.86
CA ILE A 238 -22.01 -1.83 7.57
C ILE A 238 -23.50 -1.84 7.93
N MET A 239 -24.36 -2.27 7.00
CA MET A 239 -25.82 -2.34 7.19
C MET A 239 -26.22 -3.44 8.18
N TYR A 240 -25.58 -4.60 8.13
CA TYR A 240 -25.93 -5.78 8.90
C TYR A 240 -25.06 -5.93 10.15
N LYS A 241 -25.44 -5.20 11.21
CA LYS A 241 -24.78 -5.26 12.51
C LYS A 241 -25.10 -6.52 13.34
N SER A 242 -26.23 -7.19 13.10
CA SER A 242 -26.62 -8.38 13.87
C SER A 242 -25.78 -9.60 13.48
N GLU A 243 -25.45 -10.42 14.47
CA GLU A 243 -24.52 -11.54 14.30
C GLU A 243 -25.07 -12.59 13.30
N GLU A 244 -26.35 -12.92 13.39
CA GLU A 244 -27.04 -13.80 12.43
C GLU A 244 -26.88 -13.30 10.98
N SER A 245 -27.05 -11.99 10.76
CA SER A 245 -26.93 -11.42 9.42
C SER A 245 -25.48 -11.35 8.92
N ARG A 246 -24.50 -11.29 9.84
CA ARG A 246 -23.08 -11.45 9.49
C ARG A 246 -22.77 -12.89 9.08
N ARG A 247 -23.28 -13.90 9.79
CA ARG A 247 -23.18 -15.31 9.39
C ARG A 247 -23.86 -15.58 8.04
N ASP A 248 -25.01 -14.94 7.76
CA ASP A 248 -25.68 -14.96 6.44
C ASP A 248 -24.76 -14.40 5.33
N LEU A 249 -24.10 -13.26 5.59
CA LEU A 249 -23.19 -12.58 4.66
C LEU A 249 -21.91 -13.39 4.40
N GLU A 250 -21.28 -13.90 5.45
CA GLU A 250 -20.09 -14.75 5.38
C GLU A 250 -20.38 -16.05 4.62
N ALA A 251 -21.50 -16.71 4.93
CA ALA A 251 -21.95 -17.91 4.22
C ALA A 251 -22.36 -17.63 2.76
N TRP A 252 -22.79 -16.42 2.41
CA TRP A 252 -22.98 -16.04 1.00
C TRP A 252 -21.64 -15.78 0.30
N ASN A 253 -20.73 -15.07 0.94
CA ASN A 253 -19.40 -14.75 0.41
C ASN A 253 -18.58 -16.03 0.13
N GLU A 254 -18.61 -17.01 1.04
CA GLU A 254 -17.99 -18.32 0.84
C GLU A 254 -18.63 -19.07 -0.34
N ARG A 255 -19.96 -19.09 -0.45
CA ARG A 255 -20.66 -19.72 -1.58
C ARG A 255 -20.35 -19.05 -2.93
N GLU A 256 -20.25 -17.73 -3.00
CA GLU A 256 -19.82 -17.06 -4.24
C GLU A 256 -18.35 -17.33 -4.54
N THR A 257 -17.47 -17.32 -3.53
CA THR A 257 -16.06 -17.71 -3.69
C THR A 257 -15.94 -19.13 -4.26
N GLN A 258 -16.68 -20.10 -3.73
CA GLN A 258 -16.72 -21.48 -4.24
C GLN A 258 -17.27 -21.57 -5.68
N LYS A 259 -18.30 -20.78 -6.04
CA LYS A 259 -18.78 -20.68 -7.43
C LYS A 259 -17.75 -20.07 -8.38
N ILE A 260 -16.88 -19.20 -7.87
CA ILE A 260 -15.76 -18.64 -8.64
C ILE A 260 -14.68 -19.70 -8.80
N ARG A 261 -14.30 -20.43 -7.74
CA ARG A 261 -13.38 -21.59 -7.82
C ARG A 261 -13.86 -22.63 -8.84
N SER A 262 -15.14 -22.99 -8.81
CA SER A 262 -15.69 -23.99 -9.75
C SER A 262 -15.67 -23.51 -11.21
N LYS A 263 -15.87 -22.20 -11.47
CA LYS A 263 -15.71 -21.61 -12.80
C LYS A 263 -14.25 -21.58 -13.27
N TYR A 264 -13.29 -21.27 -12.39
CA TYR A 264 -11.86 -21.35 -12.72
C TYR A 264 -11.47 -22.80 -13.04
N ARG A 265 -11.81 -23.76 -12.17
CA ARG A 265 -11.64 -25.20 -12.45
C ARG A 265 -12.26 -25.63 -13.78
N GLN A 266 -13.49 -25.19 -14.09
CA GLN A 266 -14.15 -25.52 -15.35
C GLN A 266 -13.40 -24.94 -16.55
N LYS A 267 -12.93 -23.68 -16.48
CA LYS A 267 -12.08 -23.08 -17.52
C LYS A 267 -10.76 -23.86 -17.70
N CYS A 268 -10.07 -24.20 -16.61
CA CYS A 268 -8.84 -25.00 -16.65
C CYS A 268 -9.07 -26.38 -17.27
N ARG A 269 -10.16 -27.08 -16.91
CA ARG A 269 -10.55 -28.37 -17.50
C ARG A 269 -10.84 -28.27 -18.99
N ILE A 270 -11.55 -27.23 -19.45
CA ILE A 270 -11.83 -27.00 -20.87
C ILE A 270 -10.53 -26.77 -21.65
N LEU A 271 -9.60 -25.97 -21.12
CA LEU A 271 -8.32 -25.72 -21.80
C LEU A 271 -7.43 -26.97 -21.84
N ARG A 272 -7.38 -27.74 -20.75
CA ARG A 272 -6.51 -28.94 -20.61
C ARG A 272 -7.07 -30.20 -21.30
N GLN A 273 -8.31 -30.19 -21.80
CA GLN A 273 -8.90 -31.32 -22.52
C GLN A 273 -8.16 -31.58 -23.85
N ARG A 274 -7.31 -32.60 -23.87
CA ARG A 274 -6.38 -32.95 -24.96
C ARG A 274 -7.03 -33.51 -26.24
N SER A 275 -8.35 -33.67 -26.33
CA SER A 275 -9.01 -34.40 -27.42
C SER A 275 -10.41 -33.87 -27.76
N PRO A 276 -10.74 -33.77 -29.06
CA PRO A 276 -10.02 -32.94 -30.02
C PRO A 276 -10.06 -31.47 -29.58
N ARG A 277 -9.10 -30.63 -30.01
CA ARG A 277 -8.97 -29.24 -29.54
C ARG A 277 -10.33 -28.51 -29.51
N PRO A 278 -10.83 -28.06 -28.34
CA PRO A 278 -12.13 -27.41 -28.25
C PRO A 278 -12.20 -26.20 -29.20
N PRO A 279 -13.34 -25.98 -29.86
CA PRO A 279 -13.44 -25.04 -30.97
C PRO A 279 -13.02 -23.64 -30.52
N TRP A 280 -12.24 -22.95 -31.35
CA TRP A 280 -11.63 -21.65 -31.03
C TRP A 280 -12.64 -20.62 -30.50
N ARG A 281 -13.90 -20.69 -30.94
CA ARG A 281 -15.01 -19.85 -30.45
C ARG A 281 -15.26 -19.97 -28.93
N ILE A 282 -14.92 -21.10 -28.30
CA ILE A 282 -15.06 -21.35 -26.85
C ILE A 282 -13.77 -20.99 -26.10
N THR A 283 -12.60 -21.33 -26.65
CA THR A 283 -11.31 -21.11 -25.97
C THR A 283 -10.82 -19.67 -26.06
N ALA A 284 -10.99 -19.00 -27.21
CA ALA A 284 -10.58 -17.61 -27.41
C ALA A 284 -11.10 -16.62 -26.36
N PRO A 285 -12.40 -16.59 -25.98
CA PRO A 285 -12.88 -15.67 -24.94
C PRO A 285 -12.34 -16.03 -23.55
N ILE A 286 -12.08 -17.31 -23.26
CA ILE A 286 -11.45 -17.74 -22.00
C ILE A 286 -10.02 -17.20 -21.94
N ILE A 287 -9.22 -17.47 -22.97
CA ILE A 287 -7.83 -17.01 -23.13
C ILE A 287 -7.75 -15.48 -23.07
N ALA A 288 -8.59 -14.77 -23.83
CA ALA A 288 -8.64 -13.32 -23.83
C ALA A 288 -9.00 -12.76 -22.45
N SER A 289 -10.00 -13.32 -21.76
CA SER A 289 -10.35 -12.89 -20.39
C SER A 289 -9.18 -13.10 -19.41
N ALA A 290 -8.49 -14.23 -19.49
CA ALA A 290 -7.36 -14.53 -18.60
C ALA A 290 -6.17 -13.60 -18.85
N ILE A 291 -5.81 -13.33 -20.12
CA ILE A 291 -4.71 -12.41 -20.46
C ILE A 291 -5.03 -10.98 -20.04
N VAL A 292 -6.28 -10.52 -20.22
CA VAL A 292 -6.71 -9.17 -19.80
C VAL A 292 -6.72 -9.04 -18.28
N ASP A 293 -7.23 -10.03 -17.55
CA ASP A 293 -7.24 -10.06 -16.09
C ASP A 293 -5.82 -10.05 -15.51
N ASP A 294 -4.92 -10.87 -16.08
CA ASP A 294 -3.49 -11.01 -15.69
C ASP A 294 -2.70 -9.73 -16.02
N PHE A 295 -2.93 -9.11 -17.19
CA PHE A 295 -2.37 -7.79 -17.54
C PHE A 295 -2.88 -6.69 -16.60
N TRP A 296 -4.18 -6.62 -16.31
CA TRP A 296 -4.73 -5.55 -15.47
C TRP A 296 -4.28 -5.63 -14.00
N GLN A 297 -3.87 -6.82 -13.54
CA GLN A 297 -3.32 -7.08 -12.20
C GLN A 297 -1.78 -7.09 -12.16
N SER A 298 -1.12 -6.96 -13.31
CA SER A 298 0.35 -6.97 -13.44
C SER A 298 1.03 -5.77 -12.77
N ILE A 299 2.28 -5.96 -12.34
CA ILE A 299 3.09 -4.85 -11.83
C ILE A 299 3.39 -3.86 -12.95
N ILE A 300 3.66 -4.34 -14.18
CA ILE A 300 3.90 -3.41 -15.30
C ILE A 300 2.71 -2.48 -15.54
N PHE A 301 1.47 -2.97 -15.49
CA PHE A 301 0.29 -2.13 -15.65
C PHE A 301 0.13 -1.13 -14.50
N ILE A 302 0.39 -1.51 -13.24
CA ILE A 302 0.24 -0.57 -12.13
C ILE A 302 1.34 0.51 -12.14
N THR A 303 2.57 0.19 -12.54
CA THR A 303 3.63 1.19 -12.74
C THR A 303 3.30 2.14 -13.89
N ILE A 304 2.74 1.63 -15.00
CA ILE A 304 2.22 2.44 -16.11
C ILE A 304 1.07 3.35 -15.66
N TRP A 305 0.14 2.82 -14.86
CA TRP A 305 -0.97 3.58 -14.30
C TRP A 305 -0.48 4.72 -13.41
N ASN A 306 0.49 4.46 -12.52
CA ASN A 306 1.09 5.48 -11.67
C ASN A 306 1.87 6.55 -12.48
N LEU A 307 2.57 6.12 -13.55
CA LEU A 307 3.24 7.04 -14.47
C LEU A 307 2.25 8.02 -15.14
N SER A 308 1.00 7.62 -15.37
CA SER A 308 -0.02 8.52 -15.96
C SER A 308 -0.33 9.75 -15.10
N TYR A 309 -0.39 9.63 -13.78
CA TYR A 309 -0.54 10.80 -12.88
C TYR A 309 0.66 11.74 -12.99
N THR A 310 1.86 11.17 -13.13
CA THR A 310 3.10 11.95 -13.26
C THR A 310 3.16 12.67 -14.60
N VAL A 311 2.80 12.01 -15.69
CA VAL A 311 2.71 12.64 -17.03
C VAL A 311 1.66 13.74 -17.03
N THR A 312 0.48 13.51 -16.45
CA THR A 312 -0.55 14.53 -16.27
C THR A 312 -0.06 15.72 -15.44
N GLY A 313 0.49 15.49 -14.24
CA GLY A 313 0.94 16.59 -13.37
C GLY A 313 2.10 17.38 -13.96
N MET A 314 3.03 16.71 -14.66
CA MET A 314 4.09 17.39 -15.42
C MET A 314 3.51 18.21 -16.58
N TYR A 315 2.53 17.69 -17.31
CA TYR A 315 1.88 18.39 -18.41
C TYR A 315 1.08 19.62 -17.92
N GLY A 316 0.31 19.48 -16.83
CA GLY A 316 -0.40 20.58 -16.18
C GLY A 316 0.55 21.67 -15.67
N LEU A 317 1.60 21.28 -14.96
CA LEU A 317 2.65 22.19 -14.47
C LEU A 317 3.35 22.93 -15.63
N VAL A 318 3.71 22.23 -16.70
CA VAL A 318 4.32 22.86 -17.89
C VAL A 318 3.34 23.79 -18.60
N GLY A 319 2.06 23.41 -18.72
CA GLY A 319 1.00 24.26 -19.28
C GLY A 319 0.90 25.60 -18.54
N ILE A 320 0.75 25.55 -17.22
CA ILE A 320 0.69 26.76 -16.36
C ILE A 320 1.94 27.63 -16.53
N LEU A 321 3.13 27.02 -16.54
CA LEU A 321 4.40 27.77 -16.65
C LEU A 321 4.60 28.40 -18.04
N VAL A 322 4.09 27.78 -19.11
CA VAL A 322 4.19 28.27 -20.50
C VAL A 322 3.14 29.34 -20.79
N ASP A 323 1.88 29.11 -20.42
CA ASP A 323 0.76 30.01 -20.73
C ASP A 323 0.86 31.36 -20.00
N ALA A 324 1.45 31.38 -18.81
CA ALA A 324 1.52 32.56 -17.95
C ALA A 324 2.44 33.70 -18.45
N ARG A 325 3.26 33.45 -19.50
CA ARG A 325 4.17 34.44 -20.15
C ARG A 325 4.95 35.33 -19.15
N ILE A 326 5.64 34.67 -18.23
CA ILE A 326 6.29 35.29 -17.07
C ILE A 326 7.74 35.70 -17.41
N ASP A 327 8.26 36.76 -16.78
CA ASP A 327 9.72 36.93 -16.66
C ASP A 327 10.25 35.94 -15.61
N TYR A 328 11.13 35.03 -16.02
CA TYR A 328 11.68 33.99 -15.14
C TYR A 328 12.79 34.50 -14.20
N LYS A 329 13.28 35.74 -14.36
CA LYS A 329 14.38 36.27 -13.52
C LYS A 329 14.10 36.23 -12.01
N PRO A 330 12.91 36.64 -11.50
CA PRO A 330 12.62 36.57 -10.06
C PRO A 330 12.59 35.14 -9.52
N LEU A 331 12.32 34.14 -10.38
CA LEU A 331 12.28 32.72 -10.02
C LEU A 331 13.67 32.11 -9.84
N LEU A 332 14.74 32.82 -10.24
CA LEU A 332 16.13 32.46 -10.02
C LEU A 332 16.74 33.14 -8.77
N GLU A 333 16.01 34.05 -8.12
CA GLU A 333 16.47 34.69 -6.88
C GLU A 333 16.53 33.66 -5.75
N PRO A 334 17.70 33.45 -5.08
CA PRO A 334 17.86 32.43 -4.07
C PRO A 334 17.20 32.84 -2.74
N LYS A 335 15.88 32.67 -2.66
CA LYS A 335 15.08 32.89 -1.45
C LYS A 335 15.04 31.66 -0.55
N PHE A 336 14.70 31.85 0.72
CA PHE A 336 14.66 30.78 1.73
C PHE A 336 13.76 29.61 1.30
N GLY A 337 12.60 29.88 0.70
CA GLY A 337 11.69 28.86 0.18
C GLY A 337 12.23 28.06 -1.00
N GLN A 338 13.24 28.56 -1.72
CA GLN A 338 13.95 27.79 -2.76
C GLN A 338 15.11 26.97 -2.18
N ILE A 339 15.89 27.57 -1.28
CA ILE A 339 17.09 26.95 -0.71
C ILE A 339 16.71 25.78 0.18
N LEU A 340 15.68 25.91 1.03
CA LEU A 340 15.32 24.87 1.99
C LEU A 340 14.91 23.54 1.31
N PRO A 341 14.02 23.49 0.29
CA PRO A 341 13.71 22.26 -0.44
C PRO A 341 14.92 21.65 -1.17
N LEU A 342 15.83 22.48 -1.71
CA LEU A 342 17.08 22.00 -2.32
C LEU A 342 18.02 21.38 -1.27
N ILE A 343 18.14 21.98 -0.07
CA ILE A 343 18.88 21.37 1.05
C ILE A 343 18.23 20.06 1.49
N MET A 344 16.90 19.95 1.46
CA MET A 344 16.22 18.67 1.72
C MET A 344 16.57 17.59 0.67
N LEU A 345 16.89 17.94 -0.59
CA LEU A 345 17.46 16.97 -1.55
C LEU A 345 18.85 16.46 -1.14
N LEU A 346 19.63 17.19 -0.33
CA LEU A 346 20.88 16.67 0.22
C LEU A 346 20.63 15.54 1.23
N VAL A 347 19.51 15.58 1.97
CA VAL A 347 19.08 14.46 2.84
C VAL A 347 18.81 13.21 2.01
N LEU A 348 18.19 13.36 0.83
CA LEU A 348 18.05 12.27 -0.13
C LEU A 348 19.40 11.74 -0.62
N LEU A 349 20.36 12.61 -0.94
CA LEU A 349 21.73 12.18 -1.31
C LEU A 349 22.41 11.42 -0.17
N PHE A 350 22.28 11.87 1.09
CA PHE A 350 22.83 11.16 2.24
C PHE A 350 22.16 9.79 2.44
N ASN A 351 20.84 9.68 2.29
CA ASN A 351 20.13 8.39 2.31
C ASN A 351 20.63 7.43 1.20
N ILE A 352 20.92 7.94 0.00
CA ILE A 352 21.50 7.17 -1.10
C ILE A 352 22.96 6.77 -0.78
N MET A 353 23.75 7.68 -0.20
CA MET A 353 25.13 7.43 0.20
C MET A 353 25.21 6.37 1.31
N GLU A 354 24.40 6.47 2.37
CA GLU A 354 24.32 5.46 3.43
C GLU A 354 23.89 4.10 2.88
N ALA A 355 22.85 4.08 2.03
CA ALA A 355 22.44 2.87 1.32
C ALA A 355 23.58 2.31 0.46
N SER A 356 24.44 3.14 -0.14
CA SER A 356 25.61 2.71 -0.93
C SER A 356 26.73 2.15 -0.06
N GLY A 357 27.18 2.86 0.98
CA GLY A 357 28.39 2.57 1.79
C GLY A 357 28.41 1.18 2.45
N SER A 358 27.23 0.64 2.78
CA SER A 358 27.05 -0.74 3.26
C SER A 358 27.53 -1.85 2.28
N LEU A 359 27.85 -1.51 1.02
CA LEU A 359 28.51 -2.44 0.08
C LEU A 359 29.87 -2.91 0.62
N THR A 360 30.72 -1.96 1.00
CA THR A 360 32.16 -2.19 1.26
C THR A 360 32.39 -3.10 2.47
N GLU A 361 31.61 -2.92 3.54
CA GLU A 361 31.73 -3.74 4.75
C GLU A 361 31.23 -5.17 4.53
N THR A 362 30.10 -5.37 3.82
CA THR A 362 29.55 -6.72 3.63
C THR A 362 30.42 -7.57 2.70
N GLU A 363 30.98 -6.98 1.63
CA GLU A 363 31.87 -7.70 0.72
C GLU A 363 33.19 -8.08 1.40
N THR A 364 33.69 -7.21 2.29
CA THR A 364 34.85 -7.50 3.14
C THR A 364 34.57 -8.64 4.11
N GLN A 365 33.41 -8.68 4.78
CA GLN A 365 33.01 -9.82 5.62
C GLN A 365 32.85 -11.13 4.84
N SER A 366 32.32 -11.09 3.61
CA SER A 366 32.23 -12.27 2.73
C SER A 366 33.63 -12.83 2.42
N LYS A 367 34.56 -11.97 1.94
CA LYS A 367 35.94 -12.38 1.64
C LYS A 367 36.74 -12.86 2.85
N ILE A 368 36.43 -12.37 4.05
CA ILE A 368 37.05 -12.86 5.29
C ILE A 368 36.51 -14.25 5.67
N ARG A 369 35.22 -14.54 5.40
CA ARG A 369 34.59 -15.83 5.74
C ARG A 369 34.97 -16.97 4.79
N ASP A 370 35.37 -16.65 3.56
CA ASP A 370 35.82 -17.63 2.56
C ASP A 370 37.32 -17.96 2.63
N LYS A 371 38.07 -17.44 3.62
CA LYS A 371 39.42 -17.95 3.91
C LYS A 371 39.32 -19.30 4.63
N PRO A 372 39.88 -20.39 4.07
CA PRO A 372 39.85 -21.69 4.73
C PRO A 372 40.66 -21.64 6.03
N SER A 373 40.05 -22.06 7.13
CA SER A 373 40.75 -22.25 8.40
C SER A 373 41.84 -23.31 8.23
N PRO A 374 43.08 -23.09 8.71
CA PRO A 374 44.14 -24.07 8.58
C PRO A 374 43.76 -25.36 9.33
N ARG A 375 43.80 -26.49 8.63
CA ARG A 375 43.55 -27.80 9.23
C ARG A 375 44.68 -28.11 10.22
N ILE A 376 44.34 -28.17 11.51
CA ILE A 376 45.20 -28.81 12.50
C ILE A 376 45.09 -30.32 12.26
N SER A 377 46.16 -30.92 11.79
CA SER A 377 46.30 -32.37 11.62
C SER A 377 46.64 -33.02 12.96
N THR A 378 45.82 -33.96 13.40
CA THR A 378 46.11 -34.82 14.55
C THR A 378 47.00 -35.97 14.10
N GLU A 379 48.24 -36.02 14.57
CA GLU A 379 49.07 -37.23 14.59
C GLU A 379 49.37 -37.64 16.02
N ALA A 380 49.45 -38.95 16.27
CA ALA A 380 49.51 -39.53 17.60
C ALA A 380 50.54 -40.68 17.66
N SER A 381 51.67 -40.42 18.33
CA SER A 381 52.63 -41.30 19.02
C SER A 381 53.80 -40.39 19.43
N GLU A 382 54.52 -40.55 20.54
CA GLU A 382 54.80 -41.77 21.31
C GLU A 382 54.97 -41.45 22.83
N LEU A 383 55.24 -42.47 23.64
CA LEU A 383 55.08 -42.48 25.10
C LEU A 383 56.43 -42.45 25.85
N THR A 384 56.63 -41.48 26.78
CA THR A 384 57.59 -41.67 27.90
C THR A 384 57.11 -41.00 29.19
N LEU A 385 57.15 -41.74 30.30
CA LEU A 385 56.89 -41.24 31.66
C LEU A 385 58.01 -40.33 32.17
N LEU A 386 57.67 -39.34 33.01
CA LEU A 386 58.23 -39.15 34.36
C LEU A 386 57.46 -38.07 35.15
N LEU A 387 56.99 -38.43 36.36
CA LEU A 387 56.53 -37.55 37.46
C LEU A 387 57.67 -37.52 38.51
N PRO A 388 57.73 -36.57 39.51
CA PRO A 388 56.60 -35.92 40.19
C PRO A 388 56.74 -34.41 40.54
N GLY A 389 55.65 -33.77 40.99
CA GLY A 389 55.67 -32.40 41.54
C GLY A 389 54.37 -31.90 42.21
N ARG A 390 54.30 -31.95 43.55
CA ARG A 390 53.25 -31.35 44.42
C ARG A 390 53.53 -29.83 44.60
N ILE A 391 52.62 -28.93 45.03
CA ILE A 391 51.26 -28.96 45.64
C ILE A 391 50.56 -27.60 45.30
N SER A 392 49.23 -27.39 45.23
CA SER A 392 48.32 -27.14 46.37
C SER A 392 46.85 -26.89 45.95
N ARG A 393 45.91 -27.00 46.90
CA ARG A 393 44.46 -26.68 46.82
C ARG A 393 44.16 -25.22 47.16
N GLN A 394 43.03 -24.67 46.69
CA GLN A 394 41.93 -24.27 47.61
C GLN A 394 40.55 -24.16 46.91
N ASN A 395 39.48 -24.49 47.67
CA ASN A 395 38.06 -24.37 47.30
C ASN A 395 37.53 -22.95 47.56
N THR A 396 36.44 -22.55 46.88
CA THR A 396 35.08 -22.44 47.48
C THR A 396 33.97 -22.21 46.43
N ASN A 397 32.75 -22.60 46.78
CA ASN A 397 31.53 -22.47 45.97
C ASN A 397 30.81 -21.15 46.27
N GLU A 398 30.01 -20.61 45.33
CA GLU A 398 28.62 -20.21 45.60
C GLU A 398 27.81 -19.93 44.33
N TRP A 399 26.50 -20.22 44.37
CA TRP A 399 25.50 -19.89 43.35
C TRP A 399 24.55 -18.83 43.91
N VAL A 400 24.26 -17.75 43.15
CA VAL A 400 23.26 -16.74 43.53
C VAL A 400 22.36 -16.37 42.35
N ALA A 401 21.04 -16.35 42.59
CA ALA A 401 19.99 -16.03 41.63
C ALA A 401 19.61 -14.53 41.62
N PRO A 402 18.99 -14.00 40.54
CA PRO A 402 18.65 -12.58 40.44
C PRO A 402 17.32 -12.21 41.14
N PRO A 403 17.19 -11.01 41.74
CA PRO A 403 15.99 -10.62 42.49
C PRO A 403 14.92 -9.89 41.67
N ARG A 404 13.65 -10.05 42.10
CA ARG A 404 12.49 -9.23 41.70
C ARG A 404 12.62 -7.77 42.17
N ARG A 405 11.92 -6.85 41.50
CA ARG A 405 11.48 -5.56 42.09
C ARG A 405 9.97 -5.36 41.93
N ARG A 406 9.31 -4.86 42.97
CA ARG A 406 7.97 -4.24 42.94
C ARG A 406 7.91 -3.08 43.94
N ALA A 407 7.36 -1.95 43.48
CA ALA A 407 6.82 -0.76 44.14
C ALA A 407 7.13 -0.43 45.63
N THR A 408 7.70 0.78 45.83
CA THR A 408 7.29 1.87 46.75
C THR A 408 7.72 3.20 46.06
N GLY A 409 7.18 4.40 46.28
CA GLY A 409 6.09 4.83 47.17
C GLY A 409 6.60 5.68 48.36
N PHE A 410 6.83 6.99 48.20
CA PHE A 410 6.85 7.99 49.30
C PHE A 410 6.75 9.44 48.79
N ALA A 411 6.41 10.40 49.68
CA ALA A 411 6.04 11.78 49.34
C ALA A 411 6.67 12.86 50.26
N GLY A 412 6.57 14.13 49.83
CA GLY A 412 6.86 15.35 50.62
C GLY A 412 8.21 16.04 50.32
N HIS A 413 8.44 17.33 50.62
CA HIS A 413 7.55 18.51 50.80
C HIS A 413 8.44 19.78 51.02
N ARG A 414 7.89 21.00 50.77
CA ARG A 414 8.41 22.40 51.00
C ARG A 414 8.87 23.18 49.76
N GLN A 415 8.23 24.31 49.36
CA GLN A 415 8.09 25.67 49.96
C GLN A 415 9.32 26.57 49.63
N THR A 416 9.26 27.87 49.31
CA THR A 416 8.24 28.97 49.22
C THR A 416 8.48 29.80 47.93
N GLY A 417 7.74 30.84 47.47
CA GLY A 417 6.59 31.68 47.91
C GLY A 417 6.19 32.60 46.70
N VAL A 418 5.34 33.64 46.74
CA VAL A 418 4.41 34.25 47.73
C VAL A 418 3.41 35.15 46.94
N GLU A 419 2.10 35.10 47.29
CA GLU A 419 1.00 36.12 47.18
C GLU A 419 0.72 36.85 45.81
N VAL A 420 -0.51 37.26 45.44
CA VAL A 420 -1.57 37.99 46.19
C VAL A 420 -3.01 37.49 45.89
N ILE A 421 -3.92 37.82 46.81
CA ILE A 421 -5.32 37.38 47.01
C ILE A 421 -6.36 38.35 46.40
N VAL A 422 -7.53 37.88 45.92
CA VAL A 422 -8.89 38.45 46.24
C VAL A 422 -9.99 37.36 46.20
N SER A 423 -10.83 37.38 47.24
CA SER A 423 -11.82 36.42 47.75
C SER A 423 -13.18 36.25 47.04
N GLY A 424 -13.90 35.16 47.41
CA GLY A 424 -15.38 35.06 47.47
C GLY A 424 -15.96 33.74 46.90
N GLY A 425 -16.85 32.98 47.56
CA GLY A 425 -17.37 33.00 48.94
C GLY A 425 -18.80 32.40 49.07
N LEU A 426 -19.03 31.48 50.04
CA LEU A 426 -20.36 30.95 50.50
C LEU A 426 -21.13 30.02 49.51
N SER A 427 -22.00 29.05 49.87
CA SER A 427 -22.48 28.56 51.19
C SER A 427 -22.98 27.07 51.16
N ARG A 428 -22.46 26.23 52.08
CA ARG A 428 -23.16 25.38 53.09
C ARG A 428 -24.64 24.93 52.91
N ARG A 429 -24.94 23.60 52.98
CA ARG A 429 -25.61 22.89 54.12
C ARG A 429 -25.67 21.34 53.96
N GLN A 430 -25.84 20.63 55.09
CA GLN A 430 -25.95 19.15 55.26
C GLN A 430 -27.36 18.71 55.68
N THR A 431 -27.72 17.43 55.47
CA THR A 431 -28.37 16.38 56.35
C THR A 431 -28.93 15.26 55.44
N GLY A 432 -28.83 13.94 55.70
CA GLY A 432 -29.39 13.12 56.81
C GLY A 432 -30.83 12.67 56.47
N ASP A 433 -31.33 11.42 56.58
CA ASP A 433 -30.82 10.15 57.17
C ASP A 433 -31.66 8.90 56.76
N THR A 434 -31.06 7.69 56.78
CA THR A 434 -31.68 6.31 56.98
C THR A 434 -32.81 5.81 56.02
N VAL A 435 -33.07 4.50 55.76
CA VAL A 435 -33.30 3.31 56.63
C VAL A 435 -33.01 1.95 55.91
N ARG A 436 -32.62 0.92 56.69
CA ARG A 436 -32.71 -0.59 56.62
C ARG A 436 -33.55 -1.28 55.48
N GLU A 437 -33.36 -2.55 55.08
CA GLU A 437 -33.08 -3.78 55.88
C GLU A 437 -32.59 -5.07 55.07
N GLN A 438 -31.74 -5.92 55.69
CA GLN A 438 -31.49 -7.41 55.59
C GLN A 438 -31.46 -8.20 54.22
N ARG A 439 -30.35 -8.84 53.75
CA ARG A 439 -29.67 -10.16 54.08
C ARG A 439 -30.48 -11.46 53.78
N PRO A 440 -29.90 -12.69 53.59
CA PRO A 440 -28.47 -13.15 53.53
C PRO A 440 -28.11 -14.14 52.35
N PRO A 441 -26.87 -14.69 52.25
CA PRO A 441 -26.41 -15.61 51.17
C PRO A 441 -26.21 -17.09 51.61
N ILE A 442 -25.79 -17.98 50.67
CA ILE A 442 -25.35 -19.37 50.95
C ILE A 442 -24.03 -19.69 50.21
N ASP A 443 -23.01 -20.13 50.95
CA ASP A 443 -21.75 -20.74 50.48
C ASP A 443 -21.85 -22.27 50.37
N ARG A 444 -20.97 -22.91 49.59
CA ARG A 444 -20.54 -24.32 49.79
C ARG A 444 -19.16 -24.64 49.19
N GLN A 445 -18.39 -25.45 49.90
CA GLN A 445 -17.03 -25.93 49.58
C GLN A 445 -16.91 -27.43 50.04
N PRO A 446 -15.75 -28.14 50.02
CA PRO A 446 -15.37 -29.10 48.96
C PRO A 446 -15.14 -30.59 49.40
N ALA A 447 -14.78 -31.45 48.41
CA ALA A 447 -14.09 -32.78 48.51
C ALA A 447 -14.92 -33.98 49.09
N PRO A 448 -14.51 -35.28 48.94
CA PRO A 448 -13.20 -35.86 48.55
C PRO A 448 -13.21 -37.05 47.51
N ILE A 449 -12.06 -37.74 47.42
CA ILE A 449 -11.64 -38.87 46.54
C ILE A 449 -11.86 -40.23 47.28
N PRO A 450 -12.07 -41.39 46.61
CA PRO A 450 -10.99 -42.35 46.22
C PRO A 450 -11.20 -42.92 44.77
N GLU A 451 -10.47 -43.86 44.16
CA GLU A 451 -9.56 -44.94 44.61
C GLU A 451 -8.65 -45.42 43.43
N GLU A 452 -7.56 -46.15 43.69
CA GLU A 452 -6.64 -46.74 42.69
C GLU A 452 -6.91 -48.24 42.42
N SER A 453 -6.51 -48.76 41.25
CA SER A 453 -6.02 -50.16 41.13
C SER A 453 -5.22 -50.38 39.83
N GLU A 454 -4.22 -51.28 39.89
CA GLU A 454 -3.21 -51.50 38.86
C GLU A 454 -3.47 -52.73 37.95
N ALA A 455 -2.64 -52.83 36.90
CA ALA A 455 -2.17 -54.06 36.27
C ALA A 455 -3.19 -55.03 35.60
N ASN A 456 -3.06 -55.18 34.28
CA ASN A 456 -2.37 -56.36 33.73
C ASN A 456 -2.05 -56.21 32.23
N GLY A 457 -0.91 -56.75 31.82
CA GLY A 457 -0.45 -56.69 30.42
C GLY A 457 -0.83 -57.93 29.61
N ILE A 458 -1.09 -57.76 28.32
CA ILE A 458 -1.19 -58.87 27.35
C ILE A 458 -0.22 -58.60 26.20
N ARG A 459 0.68 -59.56 25.96
CA ARG A 459 1.61 -59.61 24.82
C ARG A 459 0.96 -60.32 23.62
N LEU A 460 1.65 -60.20 22.47
CA LEU A 460 1.60 -61.02 21.24
C LEU A 460 0.70 -60.49 20.10
N PRO A 461 1.05 -60.75 18.81
CA PRO A 461 2.36 -61.13 18.27
C PRO A 461 2.83 -60.28 17.08
N ASN A 462 4.14 -60.35 16.80
CA ASN A 462 4.71 -59.93 15.52
C ASN A 462 4.05 -60.68 14.35
N ARG A 463 3.65 -59.96 13.31
CA ARG A 463 3.42 -60.54 11.98
C ARG A 463 4.05 -59.69 10.89
N ALA A 464 5.37 -59.80 10.78
CA ALA A 464 6.09 -59.41 9.57
C ALA A 464 5.83 -60.44 8.45
N ASN A 465 6.09 -60.02 7.21
CA ASN A 465 6.27 -60.86 6.03
C ASN A 465 5.02 -61.54 5.43
N THR A 466 4.11 -60.74 4.83
CA THR A 466 3.61 -61.06 3.48
C THR A 466 3.05 -59.81 2.80
N ILE A 467 3.51 -59.57 1.55
CA ILE A 467 3.14 -58.58 0.51
C ILE A 467 4.42 -57.96 -0.04
N LEU A 468 5.10 -58.78 -0.85
CA LEU A 468 6.05 -58.37 -1.88
C LEU A 468 5.39 -58.75 -3.21
N MET A 469 5.56 -57.92 -4.25
CA MET A 469 4.90 -57.98 -5.57
C MET A 469 3.53 -57.29 -5.68
N GLU A 470 3.53 -55.94 -5.68
CA GLU A 470 2.77 -55.18 -6.69
C GLU A 470 3.33 -53.77 -6.97
N THR A 471 4.66 -53.62 -6.95
CA THR A 471 5.35 -52.41 -7.44
C THR A 471 5.49 -52.48 -8.97
N GLY A 472 4.36 -52.29 -9.67
CA GLY A 472 4.26 -52.60 -11.11
C GLY A 472 3.58 -51.56 -12.01
N HIS A 473 2.83 -50.57 -11.48
CA HIS A 473 2.26 -49.46 -12.28
C HIS A 473 1.98 -48.21 -11.43
N VAL A 474 3.04 -47.52 -10.99
CA VAL A 474 2.91 -46.15 -10.44
C VAL A 474 3.14 -45.16 -11.59
N GLY A 475 2.11 -44.98 -12.41
CA GLY A 475 2.02 -43.96 -13.44
C GLY A 475 0.68 -43.24 -13.36
N GLU A 476 0.70 -41.90 -13.37
CA GLU A 476 -0.48 -41.03 -13.48
C GLU A 476 -1.50 -40.98 -12.30
N THR A 477 -1.05 -40.84 -11.05
CA THR A 477 -1.93 -40.33 -9.95
C THR A 477 -1.32 -39.19 -9.10
N GLY A 478 -0.10 -38.74 -9.39
CA GLY A 478 0.69 -37.92 -8.47
C GLY A 478 0.64 -36.38 -8.61
N ILE A 479 -0.04 -35.80 -9.62
CA ILE A 479 -0.04 -34.34 -9.84
C ILE A 479 -1.40 -33.78 -10.30
N ASP A 480 -2.46 -34.11 -9.57
CA ASP A 480 -3.64 -33.22 -9.50
C ASP A 480 -3.44 -32.23 -8.35
N LYS A 481 -2.44 -31.33 -8.51
CA LYS A 481 -2.37 -30.10 -7.72
C LYS A 481 -3.69 -29.37 -7.94
N ASN A 482 -4.34 -28.89 -6.87
CA ASN A 482 -5.64 -28.22 -6.93
C ASN A 482 -5.58 -27.00 -7.89
N LEU A 483 -6.00 -27.20 -9.16
CA LEU A 483 -6.06 -26.19 -10.23
C LEU A 483 -7.26 -25.25 -10.01
N ASP A 484 -7.28 -24.65 -8.83
CA ASP A 484 -8.44 -23.99 -8.23
C ASP A 484 -8.34 -22.46 -8.29
N ASN A 485 -7.17 -21.90 -8.58
CA ASN A 485 -6.89 -20.47 -8.48
C ASN A 485 -6.67 -19.78 -9.85
N ARG A 486 -6.58 -18.45 -9.85
CA ARG A 486 -6.39 -17.63 -11.07
C ARG A 486 -5.03 -17.83 -11.74
N PHE A 487 -3.98 -18.13 -10.98
CA PHE A 487 -2.61 -18.25 -11.45
C PHE A 487 -2.41 -19.56 -12.22
N ASP A 488 -3.08 -20.63 -11.81
CA ASP A 488 -3.13 -21.89 -12.55
C ASP A 488 -3.74 -21.67 -13.94
N LEU A 489 -4.83 -20.89 -14.02
CA LEU A 489 -5.46 -20.56 -15.29
C LEU A 489 -4.53 -19.73 -16.19
N SER A 490 -3.85 -18.70 -15.66
CA SER A 490 -2.92 -17.92 -16.49
C SER A 490 -1.71 -18.74 -16.92
N ALA A 491 -1.13 -19.56 -16.05
CA ALA A 491 -0.04 -20.49 -16.38
C ALA A 491 -0.40 -21.42 -17.56
N ILE A 492 -1.55 -22.11 -17.48
CA ILE A 492 -2.07 -22.96 -18.57
C ILE A 492 -2.24 -22.14 -19.86
N VAL A 493 -2.83 -20.95 -19.76
CA VAL A 493 -3.04 -20.07 -20.93
C VAL A 493 -1.70 -19.69 -21.58
N TYR A 494 -0.65 -19.34 -20.84
CA TYR A 494 0.66 -18.98 -21.41
C TYR A 494 1.54 -20.19 -21.82
N GLU A 495 1.17 -21.41 -21.43
CA GLU A 495 1.81 -22.65 -21.88
C GLU A 495 1.20 -23.15 -23.21
N ASP A 496 -0.13 -23.28 -23.27
CA ASP A 496 -0.85 -23.85 -24.42
C ASP A 496 -1.12 -22.85 -25.56
N THR A 497 -1.15 -21.54 -25.29
CA THR A 497 -1.50 -20.54 -26.31
C THR A 497 -0.36 -20.30 -27.30
N PRO A 498 -0.61 -20.32 -28.63
CA PRO A 498 0.40 -20.01 -29.63
C PRO A 498 1.08 -18.65 -29.40
N ARG A 499 2.42 -18.62 -29.48
CA ARG A 499 3.25 -17.44 -29.18
C ARG A 499 2.84 -16.17 -29.95
N TRP A 500 2.24 -16.31 -31.14
CA TRP A 500 1.76 -15.18 -31.94
C TRP A 500 0.51 -14.51 -31.34
N VAL A 501 -0.39 -15.27 -30.71
CA VAL A 501 -1.58 -14.73 -30.01
C VAL A 501 -1.14 -13.90 -28.81
N ILE A 502 -0.17 -14.40 -28.03
CA ILE A 502 0.40 -13.69 -26.88
C ILE A 502 1.09 -12.39 -27.35
N LYS A 503 1.85 -12.44 -28.45
CA LYS A 503 2.45 -11.23 -29.06
C LYS A 503 1.39 -10.23 -29.51
N LEU A 504 0.31 -10.69 -30.15
CA LEU A 504 -0.80 -9.84 -30.61
C LEU A 504 -1.54 -9.20 -29.43
N ALA A 505 -1.84 -9.96 -28.38
CA ALA A 505 -2.46 -9.44 -27.16
C ALA A 505 -1.58 -8.39 -26.46
N PHE A 506 -0.28 -8.64 -26.37
CA PHE A 506 0.68 -7.66 -25.83
C PHE A 506 0.77 -6.39 -26.71
N LEU A 507 0.80 -6.54 -28.03
CA LEU A 507 0.81 -5.40 -28.95
C LEU A 507 -0.48 -4.57 -28.84
N MET A 508 -1.65 -5.21 -28.78
CA MET A 508 -2.92 -4.53 -28.54
C MET A 508 -2.93 -3.81 -27.19
N ALA A 509 -2.50 -4.46 -26.11
CA ALA A 509 -2.42 -3.86 -24.78
C ALA A 509 -1.47 -2.65 -24.74
N PHE A 510 -0.31 -2.74 -25.39
CA PHE A 510 0.64 -1.64 -25.55
C PHE A 510 0.04 -0.49 -26.38
N THR A 511 -0.54 -0.77 -27.54
CA THR A 511 -1.17 0.26 -28.40
C THR A 511 -2.33 0.96 -27.69
N MET A 512 -3.19 0.21 -26.99
CA MET A 512 -4.27 0.78 -26.18
C MET A 512 -3.73 1.61 -25.01
N THR A 513 -2.58 1.24 -24.43
CA THR A 513 -1.90 2.02 -23.40
C THR A 513 -1.38 3.34 -23.97
N VAL A 514 -0.65 3.32 -25.09
CA VAL A 514 -0.12 4.53 -25.75
C VAL A 514 -1.26 5.47 -26.18
N LEU A 515 -2.32 4.91 -26.78
CA LEU A 515 -3.53 5.66 -27.13
C LEU A 515 -4.19 6.27 -25.89
N PHE A 516 -4.27 5.52 -24.78
CA PHE A 516 -4.77 6.03 -23.51
C PHE A 516 -3.95 7.23 -23.00
N PHE A 517 -2.62 7.19 -23.02
CA PHE A 517 -1.80 8.36 -22.65
C PHE A 517 -2.02 9.56 -23.58
N TYR A 518 -2.06 9.33 -24.90
CA TYR A 518 -2.31 10.39 -25.88
C TYR A 518 -3.65 11.09 -25.60
N LEU A 519 -4.72 10.31 -25.41
CA LEU A 519 -6.04 10.84 -25.08
C LEU A 519 -6.08 11.49 -23.69
N LEU A 520 -5.37 10.94 -22.70
CA LEU A 520 -5.29 11.53 -21.35
C LEU A 520 -4.61 12.91 -21.36
N VAL A 521 -3.59 13.11 -22.20
CA VAL A 521 -2.90 14.42 -22.33
C VAL A 521 -3.75 15.44 -23.08
N HIS A 522 -4.34 15.07 -24.22
CA HIS A 522 -5.10 16.01 -25.05
C HIS A 522 -6.55 16.25 -24.59
N TYR A 523 -7.18 15.27 -23.96
CA TYR A 523 -8.61 15.27 -23.60
C TYR A 523 -8.82 14.88 -22.13
N PHE A 524 -7.94 15.36 -21.24
CA PHE A 524 -7.87 14.95 -19.82
C PHE A 524 -9.23 14.87 -19.11
N ASN A 525 -9.99 15.96 -19.10
CA ASN A 525 -11.30 16.02 -18.45
C ASN A 525 -12.29 15.03 -19.11
N GLU A 526 -12.46 15.05 -20.43
CA GLU A 526 -13.39 14.16 -21.14
C GLU A 526 -13.07 12.68 -20.92
N MET A 527 -11.78 12.32 -20.98
CA MET A 527 -11.31 10.96 -20.76
C MET A 527 -11.56 10.50 -19.33
N ILE A 528 -11.26 11.33 -18.33
CA ILE A 528 -11.50 11.01 -16.93
C ILE A 528 -13.01 10.92 -16.63
N ILE A 529 -13.84 11.80 -17.20
CA ILE A 529 -15.31 11.73 -17.12
C ILE A 529 -15.83 10.44 -17.75
N ALA A 530 -15.39 10.11 -18.98
CA ALA A 530 -15.79 8.89 -19.68
C ALA A 530 -15.38 7.62 -18.92
N MET A 531 -14.14 7.56 -18.42
CA MET A 531 -13.65 6.42 -17.62
C MET A 531 -14.37 6.31 -16.27
N CYS A 532 -14.67 7.44 -15.62
CA CYS A 532 -15.47 7.47 -14.40
C CYS A 532 -16.87 6.91 -14.67
N ALA A 533 -17.56 7.39 -15.71
CA ALA A 533 -18.89 6.94 -16.10
C ALA A 533 -18.91 5.44 -16.47
N LEU A 534 -17.96 4.97 -17.29
CA LEU A 534 -17.83 3.56 -17.67
C LEU A 534 -17.58 2.66 -16.45
N ASN A 535 -16.66 3.05 -15.55
CA ASN A 535 -16.43 2.29 -14.33
C ASN A 535 -17.65 2.35 -13.38
N LEU A 536 -18.32 3.49 -13.23
CA LEU A 536 -19.52 3.59 -12.39
C LEU A 536 -20.64 2.69 -12.91
N LEU A 537 -20.87 2.66 -14.23
CA LEU A 537 -21.83 1.77 -14.88
C LEU A 537 -21.47 0.29 -14.66
N TYR A 538 -20.19 -0.07 -14.84
CA TYR A 538 -19.68 -1.43 -14.58
C TYR A 538 -19.86 -1.83 -13.11
N GLN A 539 -19.44 -0.98 -12.16
CA GLN A 539 -19.56 -1.22 -10.73
C GLN A 539 -21.03 -1.29 -10.28
N PHE A 540 -21.90 -0.46 -10.85
CA PHE A 540 -23.35 -0.48 -10.59
C PHE A 540 -23.96 -1.81 -11.03
N GLY A 541 -23.75 -2.24 -12.28
CA GLY A 541 -24.23 -3.53 -12.77
C GLY A 541 -23.70 -4.71 -11.96
N HIS A 542 -22.41 -4.68 -11.58
CA HIS A 542 -21.80 -5.68 -10.72
C HIS A 542 -22.35 -5.66 -9.28
N THR A 543 -22.69 -4.49 -8.75
CA THR A 543 -23.28 -4.29 -7.43
C THR A 543 -24.72 -4.78 -7.38
N CYS A 544 -25.57 -4.39 -8.34
CA CYS A 544 -26.94 -4.88 -8.49
C CYS A 544 -26.99 -6.41 -8.60
N LYS A 545 -26.10 -7.00 -9.40
CA LYS A 545 -25.97 -8.46 -9.52
C LYS A 545 -25.61 -9.15 -8.19
N GLY A 546 -24.72 -8.53 -7.40
CA GLY A 546 -24.33 -9.02 -6.08
C GLY A 546 -25.48 -8.95 -5.08
N PHE A 547 -26.15 -7.80 -4.96
CA PHE A 547 -27.33 -7.62 -4.11
C PHE A 547 -28.46 -8.59 -4.47
N TRP A 548 -28.74 -8.77 -5.77
CA TRP A 548 -29.74 -9.73 -6.24
C TRP A 548 -29.36 -11.18 -5.89
N GLY A 549 -28.09 -11.55 -6.03
CA GLY A 549 -27.56 -12.85 -5.63
C GLY A 549 -27.71 -13.12 -4.13
N PHE A 550 -27.34 -12.14 -3.29
CA PHE A 550 -27.50 -12.20 -1.84
C PHE A 550 -28.97 -12.31 -1.43
N TRP A 551 -29.83 -11.45 -1.98
CA TRP A 551 -31.27 -11.43 -1.68
C TRP A 551 -31.96 -12.75 -2.07
N LYS A 552 -31.63 -13.29 -3.26
CA LYS A 552 -32.11 -14.60 -3.71
C LYS A 552 -31.68 -15.73 -2.77
N ALA A 553 -30.40 -15.75 -2.36
CA ALA A 553 -29.87 -16.76 -1.43
C ALA A 553 -30.56 -16.69 -0.04
N ARG A 554 -30.81 -15.47 0.47
CA ARG A 554 -31.52 -15.26 1.74
C ARG A 554 -32.99 -15.69 1.66
N ARG A 555 -33.68 -15.36 0.56
CA ARG A 555 -35.07 -15.79 0.30
C ARG A 555 -35.19 -17.32 0.18
N GLN A 556 -34.18 -18.00 -0.35
CA GLN A 556 -34.14 -19.47 -0.38
C GLN A 556 -33.96 -20.07 1.01
N ARG A 557 -33.04 -19.55 1.85
CA ARG A 557 -32.84 -20.03 3.23
C ARG A 557 -34.12 -19.94 4.06
N ARG A 558 -34.84 -18.81 4.00
CA ARG A 558 -36.13 -18.61 4.68
C ARG A 558 -37.28 -19.53 4.22
N ARG A 559 -37.14 -20.24 3.09
CA ARG A 559 -38.12 -21.24 2.64
C ARG A 559 -37.78 -22.66 3.11
N ILE A 560 -36.53 -22.90 3.53
CA ILE A 560 -36.01 -24.21 3.93
C ILE A 560 -36.09 -24.40 5.45
N GLN A 561 -36.15 -23.29 6.20
CA GLN A 561 -36.46 -23.26 7.63
C GLN A 561 -37.93 -22.81 7.80
N PRO A 562 -38.92 -23.72 7.73
CA PRO A 562 -40.23 -23.45 8.33
C PRO A 562 -40.05 -23.22 9.84
N VAL A 563 -40.89 -22.35 10.39
CA VAL A 563 -40.93 -21.99 11.82
C VAL A 563 -41.48 -23.16 12.64
#